data_AF-A0A814Z211-F1
#
_entry.id   AF-A0A814Z211-F1
#
_cell.length_a   1.000
_cell.length_b   1.000
_cell.length_c   1.000
_cell.angle_alpha   90.00
_cell.angle_beta   90.00
_cell.angle_gamma   90.00
#
_symmetry.space_group_name_H-M   'P 1'
#
loop_
_entity.id
_entity.type
_entity.pdbx_description
1 polymer ?
#
loop_
_entity_poly.entity_id
_entity_poly.type
_entity_poly.pdbx_seq_one_letter_code
_entity_poly.pdbx_strand_id
1 'polypeptide(L)'
;MNLTCVRLTYSIDVTRSSSLAVYQSFLRLNVILALKGFIENNPLFINKSISYCCNEFDGNGFWGDRYFDVEQWIDGLIFMAKKTINRPYIIGMSLRNELRGLRQNLSEWYYYVLRGIGEVISSINSRLLIIISDLNYDLDLSFIRLLSIQELVP
;
A
#
# COMPACT_ATOMS: atom_id res chain seq x y z
N MET A 1 -24.24 12.19 -8.36
CA MET A 1 -23.13 11.36 -8.89
C MET A 1 -23.31 9.95 -8.36
N ASN A 2 -23.33 8.94 -9.24
CA ASN A 2 -23.51 7.52 -8.87
C ASN A 2 -22.16 6.79 -8.95
N LEU A 3 -21.28 7.03 -7.98
CA LEU A 3 -19.99 6.33 -7.89
C LEU A 3 -20.22 4.94 -7.30
N THR A 4 -19.76 3.90 -7.99
CA THR A 4 -19.96 2.49 -7.59
C THR A 4 -18.72 1.87 -6.94
N CYS A 5 -17.56 2.50 -7.08
CA CYS A 5 -16.28 2.06 -6.54
C CYS A 5 -15.49 3.23 -5.96
N VAL A 6 -14.73 2.97 -4.89
CA VAL A 6 -13.82 3.94 -4.27
C VAL A 6 -12.48 3.24 -4.01
N ARG A 7 -11.38 3.86 -4.45
CA ARG A 7 -10.02 3.42 -4.06
C ARG A 7 -9.65 4.10 -2.75
N LEU A 8 -9.70 3.35 -1.66
CA LEU A 8 -9.26 3.82 -0.35
C LEU A 8 -7.76 3.51 -0.19
N THR A 9 -6.96 4.55 -0.06
CA THR A 9 -5.52 4.41 0.21
C THR A 9 -5.30 4.23 1.71
N TYR A 10 -4.31 3.41 2.05
CA TYR A 10 -3.80 3.28 3.42
C TYR A 10 -2.28 3.39 3.38
N SER A 11 -1.71 4.03 4.40
CA SER A 11 -0.26 4.15 4.53
C SER A 11 0.25 2.96 5.34
N ILE A 12 1.25 2.28 4.82
CA ILE A 12 1.95 1.20 5.52
C ILE A 12 2.98 1.82 6.51
N ASP A 13 3.58 2.95 6.13
CA ASP A 13 4.68 3.63 6.83
C ASP A 13 4.23 4.67 7.86
N VAL A 14 3.18 4.42 8.64
CA VAL A 14 2.69 5.41 9.63
C VAL A 14 3.71 5.67 10.76
N THR A 15 4.96 5.21 10.66
CA THR A 15 5.88 5.08 11.79
C THR A 15 7.17 5.87 11.74
N ARG A 16 7.57 6.58 10.66
CA ARG A 16 9.00 6.96 10.58
C ARG A 16 9.41 8.41 10.35
N SER A 17 8.56 9.37 9.96
CA SER A 17 9.02 10.78 9.93
C SER A 17 7.93 11.83 9.76
N SER A 18 7.18 12.13 10.82
CA SER A 18 6.45 13.41 10.87
C SER A 18 6.47 14.00 12.27
N SER A 19 6.42 15.33 12.32
CA SER A 19 6.35 16.10 13.56
C SER A 19 5.01 15.98 14.27
N LEU A 20 3.98 15.41 13.61
CA LEU A 20 2.63 15.30 14.15
C LEU A 20 2.12 13.86 14.10
N ALA A 21 1.62 13.38 15.24
CA ALA A 21 0.85 12.15 15.31
C ALA A 21 -0.53 12.32 14.63
N VAL A 22 -1.13 11.24 14.17
CA VAL A 22 -2.45 11.22 13.51
C VAL A 22 -3.51 11.97 14.34
N TYR A 23 -3.57 11.75 15.66
CA TYR A 23 -4.53 12.48 16.51
C TYR A 23 -4.28 13.99 16.53
N GLN A 24 -3.01 14.42 16.53
CA GLN A 24 -2.66 15.84 16.53
C GLN A 24 -3.10 16.49 15.23
N SER A 25 -3.01 15.77 14.10
CA SER A 25 -3.54 16.22 12.82
C SER A 25 -5.06 16.40 12.85
N PHE A 26 -5.82 15.43 13.39
CA PHE A 26 -7.28 15.57 13.52
C PHE A 26 -7.69 16.72 14.45
N LEU A 27 -7.00 16.88 15.59
CA LEU A 27 -7.25 18.00 16.51
C LEU A 27 -6.97 19.35 15.85
N ARG A 28 -5.83 19.48 15.16
CA ARG A 28 -5.43 20.71 14.45
C ARG A 28 -6.44 21.12 13.37
N LEU A 29 -7.03 20.15 12.68
CA LEU A 29 -8.03 20.37 11.63
C LEU A 29 -9.47 20.50 12.17
N ASN A 30 -9.65 20.42 13.49
CA ASN A 30 -10.95 20.48 14.17
C ASN A 30 -12.00 19.46 13.65
N VAL A 31 -11.54 18.27 13.30
CA VAL A 31 -12.39 17.17 12.76
C VAL A 31 -12.63 16.11 13.84
N ILE A 32 -13.23 16.53 14.95
CA ILE A 32 -13.37 15.75 16.19
C ILE A 32 -14.22 14.48 16.01
N LEU A 33 -15.26 14.52 15.17
CA LEU A 33 -16.07 13.33 14.89
C LEU A 33 -15.27 12.24 14.17
N ALA A 34 -14.42 12.64 13.21
CA ALA A 34 -13.53 11.72 12.51
C ALA A 34 -12.48 11.14 13.46
N LEU A 35 -11.93 11.96 14.38
CA LEU A 35 -11.02 11.51 15.43
C LEU A 35 -11.65 10.41 16.29
N LYS A 36 -12.89 10.60 16.75
CA LYS A 36 -13.59 9.62 17.57
C LYS A 36 -13.76 8.29 16.84
N GLY A 37 -14.27 8.33 15.60
CA GLY A 37 -14.42 7.14 14.77
C GLY A 37 -13.08 6.45 14.49
N PHE A 38 -12.00 7.22 14.33
CA PHE A 38 -10.66 6.67 14.11
C PHE A 38 -10.10 5.99 15.36
N ILE A 39 -10.28 6.57 16.54
CA ILE A 39 -9.87 5.96 17.82
C ILE A 39 -10.60 4.62 18.02
N GLU A 40 -11.89 4.58 17.75
CA GLU A 40 -12.71 3.37 17.95
C GLU A 40 -12.34 2.26 16.97
N ASN A 41 -12.08 2.58 15.70
CA ASN A 41 -11.90 1.58 14.64
C ASN A 41 -10.44 1.28 14.29
N ASN A 42 -9.52 2.21 14.57
CA ASN A 42 -8.11 2.18 14.15
C ASN A 42 -7.16 2.64 15.28
N PRO A 43 -7.30 2.14 16.52
CA PRO A 43 -6.56 2.66 17.68
C PRO A 43 -5.03 2.53 17.55
N LEU A 44 -4.55 1.54 16.79
CA LEU A 44 -3.12 1.30 16.58
C LEU A 44 -2.40 2.43 15.83
N PHE A 45 -3.14 3.25 15.08
CA PHE A 45 -2.58 4.31 14.25
C PHE A 45 -2.66 5.70 14.89
N ILE A 46 -3.28 5.84 16.06
CA ILE A 46 -3.60 7.17 16.62
C ILE A 46 -2.35 7.99 16.99
N ASN A 47 -1.31 7.31 17.48
CA ASN A 47 -0.04 7.90 17.92
C ASN A 47 1.07 7.81 16.86
N LYS A 48 0.71 7.41 15.64
CA LYS A 48 1.63 7.18 14.53
C LYS A 48 1.76 8.46 13.70
N SER A 49 2.90 8.70 13.05
CA SER A 49 3.22 9.92 12.31
C SER A 49 3.43 9.61 10.82
N ILE A 50 2.80 10.38 9.93
CA ILE A 50 2.84 10.11 8.48
C ILE A 50 3.97 10.91 7.83
N SER A 51 4.95 10.25 7.20
CA SER A 51 5.99 10.93 6.43
C SER A 51 5.46 11.46 5.10
N TYR A 52 6.01 12.59 4.64
CA TYR A 52 5.74 13.12 3.32
C TYR A 52 6.34 12.23 2.24
N CYS A 53 5.51 11.90 1.26
CA CYS A 53 5.89 11.51 -0.09
C CYS A 53 5.36 12.65 -1.02
N CYS A 54 5.61 12.71 -2.32
CA CYS A 54 5.87 11.64 -3.26
C CYS A 54 6.64 12.23 -4.45
N ASN A 55 7.95 12.04 -4.52
CA ASN A 55 8.74 12.45 -5.69
C ASN A 55 9.86 11.45 -5.97
N GLU A 56 10.56 11.62 -7.09
CA GLU A 56 11.58 10.68 -7.57
C GLU A 56 12.77 10.52 -6.62
N PHE A 57 12.97 11.48 -5.72
CA PHE A 57 14.08 11.53 -4.76
C PHE A 57 13.61 11.40 -3.30
N ASP A 58 12.36 10.99 -3.06
CA ASP A 58 11.83 10.83 -1.70
C ASP A 58 12.46 9.66 -0.94
N GLY A 59 13.15 8.76 -1.64
CA GLY A 59 13.82 7.60 -1.05
C GLY A 59 12.84 6.60 -0.44
N ASN A 60 11.59 6.56 -0.90
CA ASN A 60 10.54 5.65 -0.47
C ASN A 60 9.73 5.07 -1.66
N GLY A 61 10.25 5.20 -2.88
CA GLY A 61 9.54 4.92 -4.13
C GLY A 61 9.62 3.46 -4.57
N PHE A 62 10.65 2.73 -4.14
CA PHE A 62 10.93 1.37 -4.55
C PHE A 62 11.51 0.51 -3.42
N TRP A 63 11.40 -0.82 -3.55
CA TRP A 63 11.99 -1.74 -2.58
C TRP A 63 13.51 -1.56 -2.52
N GLY A 64 14.05 -1.51 -1.29
CA GLY A 64 15.47 -1.27 -1.04
C GLY A 64 15.88 0.21 -1.08
N ASP A 65 14.94 1.14 -1.23
CA ASP A 65 15.19 2.54 -0.96
C ASP A 65 15.42 2.79 0.54
N ARG A 66 16.16 3.86 0.86
CA ARG A 66 16.62 4.18 2.23
C ARG A 66 15.49 4.22 3.27
N TYR A 67 14.31 4.69 2.87
CA TYR A 67 13.18 4.87 3.78
C TYR A 67 12.04 3.86 3.53
N PHE A 68 12.22 2.92 2.60
CA PHE A 68 11.25 1.88 2.32
C PHE A 68 11.61 0.58 3.06
N ASP A 69 10.81 0.23 4.07
CA ASP A 69 10.99 -1.00 4.85
C ASP A 69 10.12 -2.12 4.29
N VAL A 70 10.76 -3.11 3.69
CA VAL A 70 10.10 -4.25 3.03
C VAL A 70 9.30 -5.09 4.01
N GLU A 71 9.79 -5.28 5.24
CA GLU A 71 9.09 -6.10 6.23
C GLU A 71 7.84 -5.38 6.74
N GLN A 72 7.92 -4.06 6.95
CA GLN A 72 6.72 -3.26 7.25
C GLN A 72 5.72 -3.29 6.09
N TRP A 73 6.19 -3.22 4.84
CA TRP A 73 5.34 -3.39 3.66
C TRP A 73 4.60 -4.73 3.69
N ILE A 74 5.29 -5.84 3.94
CA ILE A 74 4.68 -7.19 4.07
C ILE A 74 3.67 -7.23 5.21
N ASP A 75 4.02 -6.74 6.40
CA ASP A 75 3.11 -6.69 7.56
C ASP A 75 1.83 -5.89 7.26
N GLY A 76 1.97 -4.77 6.56
CA GLY A 76 0.85 -3.95 6.10
C GLY A 76 -0.07 -4.72 5.14
N LEU A 77 0.51 -5.47 4.19
CA LEU A 77 -0.25 -6.32 3.29
C LEU A 77 -0.99 -7.43 4.04
N ILE A 78 -0.31 -8.14 4.96
CA ILE A 78 -0.91 -9.19 5.80
C ILE A 78 -2.09 -8.63 6.60
N PHE A 79 -1.89 -7.48 7.24
CA PHE A 79 -2.91 -6.83 8.04
C PHE A 79 -4.15 -6.51 7.22
N MET A 80 -3.97 -5.87 6.05
CA MET A 80 -5.09 -5.49 5.20
C MET A 80 -5.78 -6.70 4.57
N ALA A 81 -5.04 -7.68 4.08
CA ALA A 81 -5.59 -8.93 3.55
C ALA A 81 -6.50 -9.62 4.58
N LYS A 82 -6.04 -9.76 5.85
CA LYS A 82 -6.87 -10.31 6.94
C LYS A 82 -8.12 -9.47 7.20
N LYS A 83 -8.04 -8.14 7.10
CA LYS A 83 -9.20 -7.25 7.26
C LYS A 83 -10.23 -7.42 6.16
N THR A 84 -9.89 -7.95 5.00
CA THR A 84 -10.86 -8.18 3.92
C THR A 84 -11.70 -9.44 4.11
N ILE A 85 -11.29 -10.35 4.98
CA ILE A 85 -12.01 -11.60 5.24
C ILE A 85 -13.44 -11.28 5.70
N ASN A 86 -14.43 -11.95 5.09
CA ASN A 86 -15.86 -11.75 5.34
C ASN A 86 -16.37 -10.32 5.08
N ARG A 87 -15.69 -9.54 4.25
CA ARG A 87 -16.13 -8.20 3.81
C ARG A 87 -16.34 -8.18 2.30
N PRO A 88 -17.51 -8.61 1.80
CA PRO A 88 -17.75 -8.84 0.36
C PRO A 88 -17.68 -7.57 -0.49
N TYR A 89 -17.81 -6.39 0.11
CA TYR A 89 -17.70 -5.11 -0.59
C TYR A 89 -16.25 -4.66 -0.83
N ILE A 90 -15.27 -5.35 -0.25
CA ILE A 90 -13.86 -5.14 -0.56
C ILE A 90 -13.47 -6.14 -1.65
N ILE A 91 -13.52 -5.68 -2.89
CA ILE A 91 -13.32 -6.53 -4.07
C ILE A 91 -11.85 -6.68 -4.46
N GLY A 92 -10.96 -5.82 -3.95
CA GLY A 92 -9.57 -5.83 -4.36
C GLY A 92 -8.64 -5.07 -3.45
N MET A 93 -7.35 -5.28 -3.68
CA MET A 93 -6.26 -4.75 -2.89
C MET A 93 -5.09 -4.37 -3.79
N SER A 94 -4.59 -3.15 -3.63
CA SER A 94 -3.43 -2.66 -4.36
C SER A 94 -2.15 -2.97 -3.58
N LEU A 95 -1.13 -3.52 -4.25
CA LEU A 95 0.15 -3.89 -3.62
C LEU A 95 0.97 -2.68 -3.18
N ARG A 96 1.03 -1.67 -4.05
CA ARG A 96 1.82 -0.45 -3.87
C ARG A 96 1.24 0.63 -4.78
N ASN A 97 1.62 1.88 -4.52
CA ASN A 97 1.18 3.04 -5.27
C ASN A 97 2.38 3.72 -5.91
N GLU A 98 2.36 3.86 -7.24
CA GLU A 98 3.28 4.68 -8.04
C GLU A 98 4.76 4.38 -7.73
N LEU A 99 5.23 3.20 -8.16
CA LEU A 99 6.65 2.86 -8.04
C LEU A 99 7.48 3.87 -8.83
N ARG A 100 8.58 4.33 -8.24
CA ARG A 100 9.36 5.45 -8.77
C ARG A 100 10.78 5.46 -8.22
N GLY A 101 11.61 6.34 -8.76
CA GLY A 101 12.97 6.57 -8.28
C GLY A 101 14.04 5.82 -9.08
N LEU A 102 15.29 6.19 -8.83
CA LEU A 102 16.45 5.76 -9.61
C LEU A 102 16.85 4.29 -9.41
N ARG A 103 16.36 3.63 -8.35
CA ARG A 103 16.70 2.23 -8.02
C ARG A 103 15.85 1.20 -8.80
N GLN A 104 14.74 1.65 -9.39
CA GLN A 104 13.80 0.78 -10.08
C GLN A 104 14.48 -0.17 -11.06
N ASN A 105 14.16 -1.46 -10.93
CA ASN A 105 14.62 -2.48 -11.84
C ASN A 105 13.60 -3.61 -11.92
N LEU A 106 13.55 -4.25 -13.08
CA LEU A 106 12.55 -5.27 -13.38
C LEU A 106 12.71 -6.52 -12.51
N SER A 107 13.94 -6.91 -12.18
CA SER A 107 14.19 -8.15 -11.43
C SER A 107 13.66 -8.06 -10.00
N GLU A 108 13.93 -6.97 -9.29
CA GLU A 108 13.39 -6.76 -7.94
C GLU A 108 11.89 -6.48 -7.98
N TRP A 109 11.39 -5.73 -8.97
CA TRP A 109 9.94 -5.55 -9.17
C TRP A 109 9.24 -6.89 -9.25
N TYR A 110 9.74 -7.79 -10.09
CA TYR A 110 9.14 -9.11 -10.29
C TYR A 110 9.15 -9.95 -9.02
N TYR A 111 10.31 -10.00 -8.34
CA TYR A 111 10.46 -10.72 -7.09
C TYR A 111 9.45 -10.25 -6.03
N TYR A 112 9.34 -8.94 -5.80
CA TYR A 112 8.46 -8.41 -4.75
C TYR A 112 6.99 -8.46 -5.15
N VAL A 113 6.65 -8.25 -6.43
CA VAL A 113 5.27 -8.37 -6.91
C VAL A 113 4.77 -9.80 -6.75
N LEU A 114 5.53 -10.80 -7.19
CA LEU A 114 5.15 -12.21 -7.02
C LEU A 114 5.02 -12.61 -5.55
N ARG A 115 5.99 -12.20 -4.71
CA ARG A 115 5.95 -12.44 -3.26
C ARG A 115 4.69 -11.82 -2.64
N GLY A 116 4.38 -10.57 -2.97
CA GLY A 116 3.19 -9.88 -2.48
C GLY A 116 1.87 -10.54 -2.93
N ILE A 117 1.80 -10.98 -4.19
CA ILE A 117 0.62 -11.66 -4.75
C ILE A 117 0.44 -13.03 -4.11
N GLY A 118 1.41 -13.93 -4.33
CA GLY A 118 1.25 -15.35 -4.03
C GLY A 118 1.48 -15.67 -2.57
N GLU A 119 2.63 -15.26 -2.04
CA GLU A 119 3.03 -15.64 -0.69
C GLU A 119 2.27 -14.87 0.39
N VAL A 120 1.86 -13.62 0.11
CA VAL A 120 1.24 -12.75 1.11
C VAL A 120 -0.27 -12.60 0.96
N ILE A 121 -0.77 -12.01 -0.13
CA ILE A 121 -2.21 -11.69 -0.23
C ILE A 121 -3.03 -12.95 -0.51
N SER A 122 -2.68 -13.70 -1.56
CA SER A 122 -3.47 -14.86 -2.01
C SER A 122 -3.44 -16.01 -0.99
N SER A 123 -2.36 -16.16 -0.22
CA SER A 123 -2.28 -17.12 0.88
C SER A 123 -3.26 -16.82 2.03
N ILE A 124 -3.70 -15.57 2.16
CA ILE A 124 -4.62 -15.11 3.21
C ILE A 124 -6.06 -14.96 2.68
N ASN A 125 -6.24 -14.36 1.51
CA ASN A 125 -7.53 -14.19 0.87
C ASN A 125 -7.41 -14.19 -0.67
N SER A 126 -7.52 -15.38 -1.26
CA SER A 126 -7.46 -15.62 -2.71
C SER A 126 -8.65 -15.08 -3.51
N ARG A 127 -9.65 -14.46 -2.87
CA ARG A 127 -10.82 -13.87 -3.57
C ARG A 127 -10.61 -12.43 -4.02
N LEU A 128 -9.51 -11.80 -3.63
CA LEU A 128 -9.25 -10.39 -3.92
C LEU A 128 -8.74 -10.22 -5.36
N LEU A 129 -9.26 -9.21 -6.06
CA LEU A 129 -8.59 -8.66 -7.23
C LEU A 129 -7.32 -7.92 -6.77
N ILE A 130 -6.15 -8.37 -7.21
CA ILE A 130 -4.89 -7.72 -6.85
C ILE A 130 -4.52 -6.69 -7.93
N ILE A 131 -4.31 -5.45 -7.51
CA ILE A 131 -3.93 -4.33 -8.38
C ILE A 131 -2.43 -4.07 -8.19
N ILE A 132 -1.67 -4.22 -9.28
CA ILE A 132 -0.22 -4.06 -9.30
C ILE A 132 0.10 -2.69 -9.89
N SER A 133 0.99 -1.96 -9.23
CA SER A 133 1.59 -0.74 -9.76
C SER A 133 2.81 -1.09 -10.61
N ASP A 134 2.97 -0.36 -11.70
CA ASP A 134 4.11 -0.48 -12.58
C ASP A 134 5.20 0.58 -12.29
N LEU A 135 6.35 0.42 -12.92
CA LEU A 135 7.49 1.31 -12.85
C LEU A 135 7.15 2.68 -13.41
N ASN A 136 7.93 3.66 -12.96
CA ASN A 136 7.88 5.05 -13.41
C ASN A 136 6.47 5.66 -13.26
N TYR A 137 5.92 5.62 -12.04
CA TYR A 137 4.58 6.15 -11.73
C TYR A 137 3.46 5.46 -12.51
N ASP A 138 3.55 4.14 -12.68
CA ASP A 138 2.62 3.34 -13.48
C ASP A 138 2.61 3.72 -14.99
N LEU A 139 3.66 4.39 -15.49
CA LEU A 139 3.75 4.86 -16.88
C LEU A 139 4.46 3.88 -17.82
N ASP A 140 5.14 2.86 -17.31
CA ASP A 140 5.87 1.89 -18.13
C ASP A 140 5.36 0.45 -17.94
N LEU A 141 4.38 0.06 -18.76
CA LEU A 141 3.85 -1.31 -18.83
C LEU A 141 4.53 -2.18 -19.90
N SER A 142 5.64 -1.71 -20.48
CA SER A 142 6.21 -2.33 -21.68
C SER A 142 6.73 -3.76 -21.42
N PHE A 143 7.21 -4.01 -20.21
CA PHE A 143 7.79 -5.31 -19.84
C PHE A 143 6.76 -6.35 -19.46
N ILE A 144 5.48 -6.01 -19.25
CA ILE A 144 4.43 -7.00 -18.93
C ILE A 144 4.31 -8.04 -20.05
N ARG A 145 4.57 -7.65 -21.30
CA ARG A 145 4.58 -8.58 -22.44
C ARG A 145 5.65 -9.67 -22.33
N LEU A 146 6.69 -9.42 -21.54
CA LEU A 146 7.77 -10.36 -21.27
C LEU A 146 7.43 -11.32 -20.14
N LEU A 147 6.37 -11.04 -19.37
CA LEU A 147 5.87 -11.88 -18.30
C LEU A 147 4.83 -12.84 -18.86
N SER A 148 4.95 -14.14 -18.59
CA SER A 148 3.83 -15.02 -18.87
C SER A 148 2.76 -14.78 -17.79
N ILE A 149 1.50 -14.58 -18.19
CA ILE A 149 0.38 -14.37 -17.25
C ILE A 149 0.26 -15.55 -16.26
N GLN A 150 0.74 -16.72 -16.65
CA GLN A 150 0.76 -17.94 -15.82
C GLN A 150 1.73 -17.85 -14.65
N GLU A 151 2.78 -17.03 -14.71
CA GLU A 151 3.70 -16.84 -13.58
C GLU A 151 3.13 -15.91 -12.51
N LEU A 152 2.19 -15.02 -12.88
CA LEU A 152 1.61 -14.00 -11.99
C LEU A 152 0.37 -14.50 -11.21
N VAL A 153 -0.17 -15.68 -11.56
CA VAL A 153 -1.32 -16.28 -10.89
C VAL A 153 -0.88 -17.63 -10.31
N PRO A 154 -0.73 -17.76 -8.97
CA PRO A 154 -0.42 -19.04 -8.34
C PRO A 154 -1.57 -20.05 -8.46
#